data_AF-A0A431FTZ9-F1
#
_entry.id   AF-A0A431FTZ9-F1
#
_cell.length_a   1.000
_cell.length_b   1.000
_cell.length_c   1.000
_cell.angle_alpha   90.00
_cell.angle_beta   90.00
_cell.angle_gamma   90.00
#
_symmetry.space_group_name_H-M   'P 1'
#
loop_
_entity.id
_entity.type
_entity.pdbx_description
1 polymer ?
#
loop_
_entity_poly.entity_id
_entity_poly.type
_entity_poly.pdbx_seq_one_letter_code
_entity_poly.pdbx_strand_id
1 'polypeptide(L)'
;NSKPLYSSHEFSAMGFIEVLPLIFKAKQAIKELVNLSFTQKINGILCIDSPAFNIPFAKALKKAGSKIPRIYYILPQVWAWKKGRIPIIESHFDILASILPFDNQFFNKSTYVGHPLLDEIKEFK
;
A
#
# COMPACT_ATOMS: atom_id res chain seq x y z
N ASN A 1 -2.51 16.95 16.69
CA ASN A 1 -2.34 17.56 15.36
C ASN A 1 -2.73 16.57 14.27
N SER A 2 -3.97 16.65 13.78
CA SER A 2 -4.59 15.66 12.88
C SER A 2 -4.46 16.03 11.40
N LYS A 3 -3.46 16.84 11.02
CA LYS A 3 -3.30 17.30 9.64
C LYS A 3 -2.48 16.25 8.87
N PRO A 4 -3.01 15.68 7.77
CA PRO A 4 -2.26 14.72 6.97
C PRO A 4 -1.04 15.41 6.34
N LEU A 5 0.08 14.69 6.25
CA LEU A 5 1.29 15.17 5.55
C LEU A 5 1.03 15.29 4.04
N TYR A 6 0.23 14.38 3.49
CA TYR A 6 -0.29 14.38 2.13
C TYR A 6 -1.75 13.94 2.14
N SER A 7 -2.63 14.64 1.45
CA SER A 7 -4.02 14.23 1.25
C SER A 7 -4.16 13.23 0.09
N SER A 8 -5.09 12.27 0.19
CA SER A 8 -5.38 11.34 -0.92
C SER A 8 -5.86 12.07 -2.18
N HIS A 9 -6.61 13.16 -2.02
CA HIS A 9 -7.08 14.00 -3.13
C HIS A 9 -5.95 14.60 -3.95
N GLU A 10 -4.76 14.76 -3.37
CA GLU A 10 -3.59 15.30 -4.06
C GLU A 10 -2.96 14.32 -5.07
N PHE A 11 -3.39 13.05 -5.06
CA PHE A 11 -2.93 12.00 -5.96
C PHE A 11 -4.03 11.51 -6.93
N SER A 12 -5.21 12.15 -6.93
CA SER A 12 -6.29 11.85 -7.86
C SER A 12 -6.14 12.69 -9.14
N ALA A 13 -5.99 12.04 -10.30
CA ALA A 13 -6.13 12.69 -11.61
C ALA A 13 -7.28 12.05 -12.39
N MET A 14 -7.99 12.88 -13.15
CA MET A 14 -9.08 12.45 -14.04
C MET A 14 -8.68 12.38 -15.52
N GLY A 15 -7.43 12.69 -15.89
CA GLY A 15 -6.99 12.73 -17.30
C GLY A 15 -5.54 12.26 -17.54
N PHE A 16 -5.26 11.77 -18.76
CA PHE A 16 -3.96 11.19 -19.15
C PHE A 16 -2.78 12.19 -19.16
N ILE A 17 -3.05 13.49 -19.37
CA ILE A 17 -2.01 14.54 -19.45
C ILE A 17 -1.56 15.01 -18.03
N GLU A 18 -2.39 14.81 -17.01
CA GLU A 18 -2.12 15.22 -15.62
C GLU A 18 -1.35 14.17 -14.79
N VAL A 19 -1.05 13.01 -15.37
CA VAL A 19 -0.43 11.89 -14.65
C VAL A 19 1.07 12.14 -14.37
N LEU A 20 1.78 12.84 -15.25
CA LEU A 20 3.23 13.02 -15.10
C LEU A 20 3.60 13.87 -13.87
N PRO A 21 2.97 15.03 -13.60
CA PRO A 21 3.17 15.76 -12.34
C PRO A 21 2.90 14.91 -11.10
N LEU A 22 1.88 14.05 -11.14
CA LEU A 22 1.54 13.15 -10.05
C LEU A 22 2.63 12.10 -9.79
N ILE A 23 3.29 11.59 -10.84
CA ILE A 23 4.43 10.67 -10.68
C ILE A 23 5.59 11.37 -9.98
N PHE A 24 5.91 12.61 -10.34
CA PHE A 24 6.96 13.38 -9.67
C PHE A 24 6.61 13.65 -8.21
N LYS A 25 5.37 14.06 -7.95
CA LYS A 25 4.85 14.27 -6.60
C LYS A 25 4.90 12.99 -5.76
N ALA A 26 4.51 11.86 -6.32
CA ALA A 26 4.59 10.56 -5.65
C ALA A 26 6.05 10.19 -5.31
N LYS A 27 7.00 10.43 -6.22
CA LYS A 27 8.43 10.20 -5.93
C LYS A 27 8.95 11.10 -4.80
N GLN A 28 8.53 12.36 -4.78
CA GLN A 28 8.88 13.29 -3.69
C GLN A 28 8.29 12.81 -2.35
N ALA A 29 7.01 12.47 -2.33
CA ALA A 29 6.35 11.93 -1.14
C ALA A 29 7.03 10.66 -0.62
N ILE A 30 7.40 9.73 -1.51
CA ILE A 30 8.16 8.53 -1.15
C ILE A 30 9.49 8.89 -0.49
N LYS A 31 10.25 9.85 -1.05
CA LYS A 31 11.53 10.28 -0.48
C LYS A 31 11.35 10.83 0.93
N GLU A 32 10.34 11.67 1.13
CA GLU A 32 10.04 12.28 2.43
C GLU A 32 9.57 11.23 3.45
N LEU A 33 8.67 10.32 3.07
CA LEU A 33 8.19 9.24 3.94
C LEU A 33 9.32 8.28 4.33
N VAL A 34 10.23 7.97 3.41
CA VAL A 34 11.43 7.19 3.72
C VAL A 34 12.30 7.93 4.74
N ASN A 35 12.52 9.24 4.57
CA ASN A 35 13.27 10.03 5.55
C ASN A 35 12.61 10.03 6.93
N LEU A 36 11.28 10.18 6.98
CA LEU A 36 10.52 10.12 8.24
C LEU A 36 10.68 8.78 8.96
N SER A 37 10.84 7.69 8.20
CA SER A 37 11.10 6.36 8.76
C SER A 37 12.43 6.29 9.56
N PHE A 38 13.35 7.25 9.38
CA PHE A 38 14.60 7.34 10.13
C PHE A 38 14.62 8.47 11.16
N THR A 39 13.87 9.55 10.93
CA THR A 39 13.91 10.74 11.80
C THR A 39 12.86 10.72 12.91
N GLN A 40 11.84 9.87 12.79
CA GLN A 40 10.77 9.75 13.78
C GLN A 40 10.68 8.34 14.36
N LYS A 41 10.12 8.24 15.57
CA LYS A 41 9.79 6.96 16.19
C LYS A 41 8.54 6.39 15.55
N ILE A 42 8.72 5.56 14.52
CA ILE A 42 7.64 4.84 13.82
C ILE A 42 7.72 3.36 14.16
N ASN A 43 6.61 2.77 14.60
CA ASN A 43 6.55 1.35 14.98
C ASN A 43 6.04 0.43 13.87
N GLY A 44 5.39 0.98 12.85
CA GLY A 44 4.87 0.23 11.72
C GLY A 44 4.39 1.15 10.61
N ILE A 45 4.37 0.61 9.39
CA ILE A 45 3.91 1.30 8.19
C ILE A 45 2.73 0.52 7.62
N LEU A 46 1.54 1.12 7.63
CA LEU A 46 0.33 0.55 7.06
C LEU A 46 0.08 1.11 5.66
N CYS A 47 0.27 0.27 4.65
CA CYS A 47 -0.07 0.57 3.26
C CYS A 47 -1.47 0.07 2.97
N ILE A 48 -2.34 0.93 2.43
CA ILE A 48 -3.73 0.59 2.10
C ILE A 48 -3.91 0.70 0.58
N ASP A 49 -4.38 -0.39 -0.04
CA ASP A 49 -4.80 -0.50 -1.45
C ASP A 49 -3.75 -0.09 -2.50
N SER A 50 -3.54 1.22 -2.72
CA SER A 50 -2.84 1.86 -3.85
C SER A 50 -1.50 1.20 -4.27
N PRO A 51 -1.51 0.23 -5.21
CA PRO A 51 -0.30 -0.53 -5.54
C PRO A 51 0.71 0.27 -6.37
N ALA A 52 0.23 1.29 -7.09
CA ALA A 52 1.08 2.20 -7.85
C ALA A 52 1.99 3.05 -6.95
N PHE A 53 1.58 3.33 -5.71
CA PHE A 53 2.36 4.07 -4.73
C PHE A 53 3.08 3.15 -3.73
N ASN A 54 2.33 2.20 -3.15
CA ASN A 54 2.81 1.36 -2.05
C ASN A 54 3.94 0.39 -2.47
N ILE A 55 3.92 -0.13 -3.71
CA ILE A 55 5.00 -1.00 -4.19
C ILE A 55 6.31 -0.23 -4.37
N PRO A 56 6.36 0.92 -5.08
CA PRO A 56 7.55 1.77 -5.11
C PRO A 56 8.01 2.25 -3.73
N PHE A 57 7.08 2.59 -2.83
CA PHE A 57 7.40 3.02 -1.47
C PHE A 57 8.09 1.91 -0.66
N ALA A 58 7.53 0.69 -0.67
CA ALA A 58 8.12 -0.45 0.03
C ALA A 58 9.50 -0.83 -0.53
N LYS A 59 9.69 -0.73 -1.85
CA LYS A 59 11.01 -0.85 -2.50
C LYS A 59 11.99 0.21 -2.00
N ALA A 60 11.56 1.47 -1.91
CA ALA A 60 12.41 2.57 -1.45
C ALA A 60 12.82 2.39 0.02
N LEU A 61 11.89 2.00 0.90
CA LEU A 61 12.17 1.67 2.30
C LEU A 61 13.19 0.55 2.42
N LYS A 62 12.99 -0.56 1.69
CA LYS A 62 13.91 -1.70 1.70
C LYS A 62 15.30 -1.31 1.20
N LYS A 63 15.36 -0.54 0.10
CA LYS A 63 16.61 -0.02 -0.47
C LYS A 63 17.35 0.90 0.49
N ALA A 64 16.63 1.72 1.26
CA ALA A 64 17.20 2.61 2.26
C ALA A 64 17.62 1.88 3.56
N GLY A 65 17.32 0.57 3.69
CA GLY A 65 17.65 -0.21 4.89
C GLY A 65 16.70 0.03 6.07
N SER A 66 15.49 0.56 5.82
CA SER A 66 14.49 0.74 6.87
C SER A 66 14.05 -0.63 7.42
N LYS A 67 14.09 -0.76 8.75
CA LYS A 67 13.72 -1.99 9.49
C LYS A 67 12.30 -1.95 10.06
N ILE A 68 11.55 -0.88 9.79
CA ILE A 68 10.19 -0.72 10.31
C ILE A 68 9.28 -1.76 9.65
N PRO A 69 8.46 -2.50 10.41
CA PRO A 69 7.50 -3.46 9.88
C PRO A 69 6.54 -2.80 8.88
N ARG A 70 6.38 -3.42 7.71
CA ARG A 70 5.47 -2.96 6.64
C ARG A 70 4.31 -3.91 6.52
N ILE A 71 3.11 -3.36 6.63
CA ILE A 71 1.84 -4.06 6.52
C ILE A 71 1.16 -3.59 5.23
N TYR A 72 0.70 -4.53 4.41
CA TYR A 72 -0.16 -4.22 3.27
C TYR A 72 -1.58 -4.70 3.56
N TYR A 73 -2.49 -3.75 3.69
CA TYR A 73 -3.92 -3.97 3.87
C TYR A 73 -4.69 -3.67 2.58
N ILE A 74 -5.72 -4.47 2.30
CA ILE A 74 -6.45 -4.47 1.02
C ILE A 74 -5.49 -4.80 -0.11
N LEU A 75 -5.15 -6.08 -0.24
CA LEU A 75 -4.20 -6.53 -1.24
C LEU A 75 -4.71 -6.23 -2.65
N PRO A 76 -3.82 -5.80 -3.57
CA PRO A 76 -4.26 -5.50 -4.92
C PRO A 76 -4.54 -6.80 -5.67
N GLN A 77 -5.60 -6.82 -6.47
CA GLN A 77 -6.00 -7.96 -7.31
C GLN A 77 -5.07 -8.19 -8.52
N VAL A 78 -3.75 -8.00 -8.34
CA VAL A 78 -2.73 -8.14 -9.38
C VAL A 78 -2.65 -9.56 -9.93
N TRP A 79 -3.18 -10.55 -9.21
CA TRP A 79 -3.29 -11.92 -9.71
C TRP A 79 -4.15 -12.02 -10.99
N ALA A 80 -5.08 -11.10 -11.22
CA ALA A 80 -5.92 -11.08 -12.42
C ALA A 80 -5.23 -10.45 -13.65
N TRP A 81 -4.26 -9.54 -13.48
CA TRP A 81 -3.74 -8.73 -14.60
C TRP A 81 -2.23 -8.45 -14.59
N LYS A 82 -1.53 -8.59 -13.45
CA LYS A 82 -0.07 -8.34 -13.29
C LYS A 82 0.57 -9.29 -12.26
N LYS A 83 0.48 -10.60 -12.49
CA LYS A 83 0.99 -11.66 -11.57
C LYS A 83 2.45 -11.46 -11.14
N GLY A 84 3.31 -10.88 -11.98
CA GLY A 84 4.70 -10.55 -11.63
C GLY A 84 4.87 -9.59 -10.44
N ARG A 85 3.80 -8.92 -9.98
CA ARG A 85 3.81 -8.09 -8.75
C ARG A 85 3.68 -8.90 -7.47
N ILE A 86 3.15 -10.12 -7.51
CA ILE A 86 2.98 -10.99 -6.34
C ILE A 86 4.32 -11.21 -5.61
N PRO A 87 5.40 -11.74 -6.25
CA PRO A 87 6.67 -11.96 -5.57
C PRO A 87 7.32 -10.66 -5.07
N ILE A 88 7.04 -9.53 -5.75
CA ILE A 88 7.50 -8.22 -5.29
C ILE A 88 6.81 -7.84 -3.98
N ILE A 89 5.49 -7.99 -3.91
CA ILE A 89 4.72 -7.70 -2.69
C ILE A 89 5.19 -8.61 -1.54
N GLU A 90 5.26 -9.92 -1.75
CA GLU A 90 5.66 -10.88 -0.70
C GLU A 90 7.10 -10.70 -0.19
N SER A 91 7.98 -10.09 -0.99
CA SER A 91 9.37 -9.83 -0.61
C SER A 91 9.62 -8.45 0.02
N HIS A 92 8.64 -7.55 -0.03
CA HIS A 92 8.77 -6.16 0.43
C HIS A 92 7.85 -5.79 1.58
N PHE A 93 6.87 -6.64 1.91
CA PHE A 93 5.97 -6.47 3.04
C PHE A 93 6.15 -7.62 4.03
N ASP A 94 6.06 -7.27 5.30
CA ASP A 94 6.25 -8.19 6.42
C ASP A 94 4.92 -8.86 6.80
N ILE A 95 3.80 -8.15 6.65
CA ILE A 95 2.43 -8.64 6.87
C ILE A 95 1.57 -8.30 5.65
N LEU A 96 0.79 -9.28 5.18
CA LEU A 96 -0.19 -9.12 4.11
C LEU A 96 -1.59 -9.40 4.67
N ALA A 97 -2.39 -8.35 4.86
CA ALA A 97 -3.75 -8.43 5.42
C ALA A 97 -4.77 -8.36 4.27
N SER A 98 -5.29 -9.52 3.85
CA SER A 98 -6.25 -9.63 2.76
C SER A 98 -7.69 -9.45 3.22
N ILE A 99 -8.51 -8.85 2.37
CA ILE A 99 -9.94 -8.69 2.59
C ILE A 99 -10.79 -9.66 1.76
N LEU A 100 -10.16 -10.44 0.89
CA LEU A 100 -10.80 -11.49 0.12
C LEU A 100 -10.35 -12.85 0.66
N PRO A 101 -11.28 -13.78 0.94
CA PRO A 101 -10.95 -15.05 1.58
C PRO A 101 -10.07 -15.97 0.72
N PHE A 102 -10.01 -15.74 -0.59
CA PHE A 102 -9.24 -16.52 -1.56
C PHE A 102 -7.88 -15.90 -1.91
N ASP A 103 -7.51 -14.73 -1.37
CA ASP A 103 -6.21 -14.11 -1.68
C ASP A 103 -5.03 -14.99 -1.26
N ASN A 104 -5.22 -15.88 -0.29
CA ASN A 104 -4.23 -16.87 0.15
C ASN A 104 -3.82 -17.87 -0.96
N GLN A 105 -4.65 -18.06 -1.99
CA GLN A 105 -4.32 -18.86 -3.17
C GLN A 105 -3.25 -18.20 -4.05
N PHE A 106 -3.09 -16.88 -3.92
CA PHE A 106 -2.17 -16.08 -4.74
C PHE A 106 -1.00 -15.52 -3.91
N PHE A 107 -1.25 -15.16 -2.65
CA PHE A 107 -0.26 -14.65 -1.72
C PHE A 107 -0.08 -15.64 -0.57
N ASN A 108 1.01 -16.40 -0.60
CA ASN A 108 1.36 -17.43 0.39
C ASN A 108 1.43 -16.87 1.81
N LYS A 109 1.84 -15.61 1.96
CA LYS A 109 1.98 -14.94 3.28
C LYS A 109 0.74 -14.18 3.73
N SER A 110 -0.33 -14.19 2.94
CA SER A 110 -1.53 -13.42 3.27
C SER A 110 -2.35 -14.07 4.37
N THR A 111 -2.94 -13.22 5.21
CA THR A 111 -3.91 -13.59 6.23
C THR A 111 -5.20 -12.86 5.95
N TYR A 112 -6.30 -13.59 5.85
CA TYR A 112 -7.64 -13.03 5.69
C TYR A 112 -8.07 -12.36 7.01
N VAL A 113 -8.39 -11.07 6.96
CA VAL A 113 -8.72 -10.26 8.15
C VAL A 113 -10.19 -9.81 8.18
N GLY A 114 -11.04 -10.37 7.33
CA GLY A 114 -12.40 -9.89 7.15
C GLY A 114 -12.51 -8.83 6.06
N HIS A 115 -13.74 -8.51 5.67
CA HIS A 115 -14.01 -7.55 4.59
C HIS A 115 -14.76 -6.34 5.15
N PRO A 116 -14.22 -5.10 5.06
CA PRO A 116 -14.82 -3.91 5.68
C PRO A 116 -16.28 -3.66 5.35
N LEU A 117 -16.68 -3.92 4.10
CA LEU A 117 -18.08 -3.79 3.71
C LEU A 117 -19.03 -4.68 4.52
N LEU A 118 -18.58 -5.82 5.04
CA LEU A 118 -19.40 -6.71 5.86
C LEU A 118 -19.69 -6.12 7.25
N ASP A 119 -18.84 -5.20 7.72
CA ASP A 119 -19.05 -4.49 8.99
C ASP A 119 -20.07 -3.34 8.81
N GLU A 120 -20.15 -2.77 7.60
CA GLU A 120 -21.07 -1.67 7.26
C GLU A 120 -22.46 -2.16 6.84
N ILE A 121 -22.53 -3.32 6.17
CA ILE A 121 -23.79 -3.87 5.68
C ILE A 121 -24.53 -4.58 6.82
N LYS A 122 -25.60 -3.97 7.32
CA LYS A 122 -26.47 -4.54 8.37
C LYS A 122 -27.57 -5.46 7.85
N GLU A 123 -27.91 -5.35 6.57
CA GLU A 123 -28.92 -6.18 5.90
C GLU A 123 -28.37 -6.71 4.58
N PHE A 124 -28.25 -8.03 4.48
CA PHE A 124 -28.05 -8.69 3.19
C PHE A 124 -29.39 -8.79 2.47
N LYS A 125 -29.49 -8.22 1.26
CA LYS A 125 -30.59 -8.48 0.33
C LYS A 125 -30.24 -9.59 -0.65
#